data_AF-A0A1U9LJC3-F1
#
_entry.id   AF-A0A1U9LJC3-F1
#
_cell.length_a   1.000
_cell.length_b   1.000
_cell.length_c   1.000
_cell.angle_alpha   90.00
_cell.angle_beta   90.00
_cell.angle_gamma   90.00
#
_symmetry.space_group_name_H-M   'P 1'
#
loop_
_entity.id
_entity.type
_entity.pdbx_description
1 polymer ?
#
loop_
_entity_poly.entity_id
_entity_poly.type
_entity_poly.pdbx_seq_one_letter_code
_entity_poly.pdbx_strand_id
1 'polypeptide(L)'
;MEINMDFLRVLKKGDEVIIVESDYKGRKSAKKGHVVSRGSKWVTVATFKTSYQRKFSIETGVENVDSGYRDTLWESEEIWNAHKEREDAWDEFRAALFKHRSTSSAPKNLTTEKIRELIEITNQIFSGE
;
A
#
# COMPACT_ATOMS: atom_id res chain seq x y z
N MET A 1 -0.51 -5.76 -0.96
CA MET A 1 -1.44 -5.88 -2.09
C MET A 1 -1.36 -4.59 -2.85
N GLU A 2 -0.79 -4.71 -4.04
CA GLU A 2 -0.59 -3.62 -4.99
C GLU A 2 -1.91 -3.28 -5.69
N ILE A 3 -1.93 -2.17 -6.40
CA ILE A 3 -3.04 -1.74 -7.27
C ILE A 3 -3.39 -2.90 -8.21
N ASN A 4 -4.69 -3.21 -8.36
CA ASN A 4 -5.14 -4.27 -9.25
C ASN A 4 -4.98 -3.84 -10.72
N MET A 5 -3.93 -4.26 -11.40
CA MET A 5 -3.65 -3.81 -12.76
C MET A 5 -4.69 -4.26 -13.79
N ASP A 6 -5.47 -5.30 -13.51
CA ASP A 6 -6.55 -5.73 -14.39
C ASP A 6 -7.70 -4.73 -14.42
N PHE A 7 -7.98 -4.03 -13.30
CA PHE A 7 -8.99 -2.97 -13.31
C PHE A 7 -8.60 -1.85 -14.28
N LEU A 8 -7.33 -1.43 -14.26
CA LEU A 8 -6.83 -0.35 -15.14
C LEU A 8 -6.98 -0.69 -16.62
N ARG A 9 -6.86 -1.98 -16.96
CA ARG A 9 -6.93 -2.45 -18.34
C ARG A 9 -8.34 -2.41 -18.91
N VAL A 10 -9.36 -2.57 -18.05
CA VAL A 10 -10.77 -2.63 -18.45
C VAL A 10 -11.52 -1.31 -18.33
N LEU A 11 -10.91 -0.27 -17.75
CA LEU A 11 -11.50 1.06 -17.60
C LEU A 11 -12.00 1.65 -18.93
N LYS A 12 -13.20 2.24 -18.88
CA LYS A 12 -13.88 2.92 -19.99
C LYS A 12 -14.17 4.37 -19.63
N LYS A 13 -14.39 5.19 -20.65
CA LYS A 13 -14.81 6.59 -20.47
C LYS A 13 -16.10 6.65 -19.65
N GLY A 14 -16.10 7.45 -18.59
CA GLY A 14 -17.21 7.64 -17.68
C GLY A 14 -17.12 6.84 -16.38
N ASP A 15 -16.24 5.82 -16.31
CA ASP A 15 -16.07 5.02 -15.09
C ASP A 15 -15.58 5.90 -13.94
N GLU A 16 -16.17 5.73 -12.76
CA GLU A 16 -15.72 6.37 -11.52
C GLU A 16 -14.50 5.60 -10.97
N VAL A 17 -13.53 6.36 -10.49
CA VAL A 17 -12.26 5.86 -9.94
C VAL A 17 -11.84 6.72 -8.76
N ILE A 18 -10.96 6.18 -7.92
CA ILE A 18 -10.35 6.94 -6.82
C ILE A 18 -8.94 7.35 -7.18
N ILE A 19 -8.65 8.64 -7.06
CA ILE A 19 -7.30 9.20 -7.14
C ILE A 19 -6.80 9.38 -5.71
N VAL A 20 -5.69 8.73 -5.39
CA VAL A 20 -4.99 8.92 -4.12
C VAL A 20 -3.81 9.86 -4.35
N GLU A 21 -3.94 11.07 -3.84
CA GLU A 21 -2.93 12.12 -3.94
C GLU A 21 -1.98 12.06 -2.76
N SER A 22 -0.70 12.31 -2.99
CA SER A 22 0.30 12.45 -1.92
C SER A 22 0.76 13.91 -1.80
N ASP A 23 0.69 14.48 -0.61
CA ASP A 23 1.27 15.80 -0.35
C ASP A 23 2.78 15.74 -0.11
N TYR A 24 3.40 16.92 0.04
CA TYR A 24 4.84 17.04 0.31
C TYR A 24 5.30 16.47 1.66
N LYS A 25 4.35 16.14 2.56
CA LYS A 25 4.59 15.48 3.84
C LYS A 25 4.33 13.97 3.76
N GLY A 26 4.01 13.44 2.57
CA GLY A 26 3.66 12.05 2.36
C GLY A 26 2.25 11.68 2.85
N ARG A 27 1.40 12.67 3.18
CA ARG A 27 0.01 12.39 3.55
C ARG A 27 -0.77 12.04 2.30
N LYS A 28 -1.43 10.89 2.35
CA LYS A 28 -2.26 10.40 1.26
C LYS A 28 -3.73 10.83 1.47
N SER A 29 -4.39 11.31 0.43
CA SER A 29 -5.83 11.64 0.46
C SER A 29 -6.54 11.11 -0.78
N ALA A 30 -7.73 10.54 -0.59
CA ALA A 30 -8.54 9.99 -1.67
C ALA A 30 -9.51 11.03 -2.23
N LYS A 31 -9.66 11.08 -3.55
CA LYS A 31 -10.62 11.91 -4.27
C LYS A 31 -11.29 11.11 -5.37
N LYS A 32 -12.59 11.34 -5.56
CA LYS A 32 -13.33 10.78 -6.69
C LYS A 32 -12.93 11.46 -7.99
N GLY A 33 -12.66 10.66 -9.01
CA GLY A 33 -12.44 11.08 -10.38
C GLY A 33 -13.27 10.23 -11.33
N HIS A 34 -13.26 10.61 -12.60
CA HIS A 34 -13.87 9.82 -13.67
C HIS A 34 -12.93 9.72 -14.86
N VAL A 35 -12.98 8.59 -15.55
CA VAL A 35 -12.17 8.35 -16.75
C VAL A 35 -12.68 9.22 -17.90
N VAL A 36 -11.82 10.07 -18.44
CA VAL A 36 -12.11 10.93 -19.60
C VAL A 36 -11.79 10.21 -20.90
N SER A 37 -10.67 9.49 -20.92
CA SER A 37 -10.22 8.71 -22.08
C SER A 37 -9.26 7.60 -21.66
N ARG A 38 -9.18 6.56 -22.48
CA ARG A 38 -8.28 5.42 -22.26
C ARG A 38 -7.51 5.13 -23.55
N GLY A 39 -6.19 5.23 -23.47
CA GLY A 39 -5.25 4.82 -24.51
C GLY A 39 -4.67 3.43 -24.25
N SER A 40 -3.70 3.01 -25.06
CA SER A 40 -3.01 1.72 -24.88
C SER A 40 -2.07 1.70 -23.66
N LYS A 41 -1.44 2.84 -23.36
CA LYS A 41 -0.47 2.98 -22.26
C LYS A 41 -1.00 3.80 -21.09
N TRP A 42 -1.93 4.71 -21.35
CA TRP A 42 -2.35 5.75 -20.41
C TRP A 42 -3.87 5.76 -20.23
N VAL A 43 -4.32 5.96 -19.00
CA VAL A 43 -5.70 6.35 -18.72
C VAL A 43 -5.71 7.81 -18.26
N THR A 44 -6.61 8.60 -18.83
CA THR A 44 -6.76 10.02 -18.49
C THR A 44 -7.98 10.18 -17.61
N VAL A 45 -7.81 10.77 -16.43
CA VAL A 45 -8.85 10.93 -15.41
C VAL A 45 -9.00 12.40 -15.06
N ALA A 46 -10.23 12.86 -14.85
CA ALA A 46 -10.53 14.20 -14.36
C ALA A 46 -11.26 14.12 -13.02
N THR A 47 -11.09 15.15 -12.18
CA THR A 47 -11.93 15.33 -11.00
C THR A 47 -13.07 16.29 -11.33
N PHE A 48 -14.24 16.12 -10.73
CA PHE A 48 -15.41 16.96 -11.00
C PHE A 48 -15.21 18.45 -10.67
N LYS A 49 -14.22 18.78 -9.83
CA LYS A 49 -13.96 20.15 -9.37
C LYS A 49 -12.91 20.89 -10.19
N THR A 50 -12.15 20.19 -11.04
CA THR A 50 -11.03 20.78 -11.77
C THR A 50 -11.07 20.35 -13.23
N SER A 51 -10.93 21.31 -14.15
CA SER A 51 -10.72 21.03 -15.58
C SER A 51 -9.36 20.35 -15.87
N TYR A 52 -8.48 20.25 -14.86
CA TYR A 52 -7.20 19.55 -14.97
C TYR A 52 -7.41 18.04 -15.12
N GLN A 53 -6.82 17.49 -16.18
CA GLN A 53 -6.84 16.07 -16.49
C GLN A 53 -5.47 15.46 -16.18
N ARG A 54 -5.48 14.34 -15.46
CA ARG A 54 -4.28 13.60 -15.04
C ARG A 54 -4.12 12.34 -15.86
N LYS A 55 -2.89 11.97 -16.17
CA LYS A 55 -2.55 10.76 -16.94
C LYS A 55 -1.89 9.74 -16.04
N PHE A 56 -2.47 8.54 -15.97
CA PHE A 56 -1.96 7.43 -15.18
C PHE A 56 -1.51 6.30 -16.08
N SER A 57 -0.40 5.66 -15.73
CA SER A 57 0.07 4.45 -16.42
C SER A 57 -0.89 3.29 -16.18
N ILE A 58 -1.28 2.58 -17.25
CA ILE A 58 -2.09 1.36 -17.14
C ILE A 58 -1.28 0.21 -16.51
N GLU A 59 0.05 0.26 -16.56
CA GLU A 59 0.92 -0.80 -16.04
C GLU A 59 1.21 -0.67 -14.55
N THR A 60 1.10 0.55 -13.99
CA THR A 60 1.47 0.81 -12.59
C THR A 60 0.39 1.53 -11.80
N GLY A 61 -0.62 2.11 -12.46
CA GLY A 61 -1.62 2.97 -11.82
C GLY A 61 -1.06 4.30 -11.31
N VAL A 62 0.21 4.61 -11.59
CA VAL A 62 0.89 5.82 -11.10
C VAL A 62 0.77 6.95 -12.12
N GLU A 63 0.59 8.18 -11.62
CA GLU A 63 0.55 9.38 -12.45
C GLU A 63 1.88 9.65 -13.17
N ASN A 64 1.78 10.05 -14.44
CA ASN A 64 2.91 10.47 -15.25
C ASN A 64 3.22 11.96 -15.01
N VAL A 65 4.00 12.23 -13.97
CA VAL A 65 4.46 13.57 -13.59
C VAL A 65 5.93 13.53 -13.17
N ASP A 66 6.67 14.61 -13.40
CA ASP A 66 8.07 14.79 -12.99
C ASP A 66 8.22 15.14 -11.49
N SER A 67 7.22 14.82 -10.69
CA SER A 67 7.19 15.06 -9.24
C SER A 67 7.63 13.80 -8.48
N GLY A 68 8.31 14.00 -7.34
CA GLY A 68 8.58 12.93 -6.38
C GLY A 68 7.32 12.43 -5.66
N TYR A 69 6.26 13.25 -5.64
CA TYR A 69 4.94 12.89 -5.11
C TYR A 69 4.05 12.56 -6.30
N ARG A 70 3.84 11.26 -6.52
CA ARG A 70 3.04 10.76 -7.63
C ARG A 70 1.72 10.24 -7.11
N ASP A 71 0.66 10.65 -7.78
CA ASP A 71 -0.68 10.17 -7.46
C ASP A 71 -0.86 8.75 -7.97
N THR A 72 -1.79 8.02 -7.35
CA THR A 72 -2.13 6.65 -7.73
C THR A 72 -3.61 6.50 -8.00
N LEU A 73 -3.96 5.62 -8.93
CA LEU A 73 -5.33 5.30 -9.28
C LEU A 73 -5.78 4.00 -8.59
N TRP A 74 -6.98 4.02 -8.04
CA TRP A 74 -7.58 2.92 -7.30
C TRP A 74 -9.01 2.67 -7.80
N GLU A 75 -9.42 1.41 -7.74
CA GLU A 75 -10.74 0.96 -8.19
C GLU A 75 -11.87 1.52 -7.33
N SER A 76 -11.68 1.57 -6.00
CA SER A 76 -12.68 2.08 -5.07
C SER A 76 -12.06 2.62 -3.79
N GLU A 77 -12.87 3.34 -2.99
CA GLU A 77 -12.42 3.92 -1.73
C GLU A 77 -12.24 2.84 -0.67
N GLU A 78 -13.06 1.79 -0.71
CA GLU A 78 -12.98 0.61 0.15
C GLU A 78 -11.66 -0.14 -0.05
N ILE A 79 -11.24 -0.35 -1.31
CA ILE A 79 -9.98 -1.05 -1.62
C ILE A 79 -8.79 -0.22 -1.13
N TRP A 80 -8.84 1.10 -1.34
CA TRP A 80 -7.81 2.00 -0.81
C TRP A 80 -7.75 1.97 0.72
N ASN A 81 -8.90 2.07 1.39
CA ASN A 81 -8.97 2.05 2.85
C ASN A 81 -8.46 0.73 3.43
N ALA A 82 -8.82 -0.41 2.84
CA ALA A 82 -8.30 -1.72 3.24
C ALA A 82 -6.78 -1.83 3.04
N HIS A 83 -6.24 -1.24 1.96
CA HIS A 83 -4.80 -1.16 1.77
C HIS A 83 -4.12 -0.33 2.87
N LYS A 84 -4.68 0.85 3.16
CA LYS A 84 -4.18 1.76 4.20
C LYS A 84 -4.21 1.10 5.58
N GLU A 85 -5.32 0.49 5.97
CA GLU A 85 -5.46 -0.20 7.27
C GLU A 85 -4.39 -1.28 7.45
N ARG A 86 -4.08 -2.03 6.39
CA ARG A 86 -2.99 -3.01 6.43
C ARG A 86 -1.61 -2.36 6.52
N GLU A 87 -1.34 -1.27 5.80
CA GLU A 87 -0.07 -0.52 5.94
C GLU A 87 0.10 -0.06 7.40
N ASP A 88 -0.95 0.54 7.98
CA ASP A 88 -0.97 1.00 9.36
C ASP A 88 -0.73 -0.15 10.35
N ALA A 89 -1.43 -1.28 10.20
CA ALA A 89 -1.25 -2.47 11.05
C ALA A 89 0.17 -3.05 10.96
N TRP A 90 0.77 -3.03 9.77
CA TRP A 90 2.14 -3.51 9.56
C TRP A 90 3.18 -2.58 10.21
N ASP A 91 2.98 -1.27 10.13
CA ASP A 91 3.84 -0.30 10.79
C ASP A 91 3.70 -0.35 12.32
N GLU A 92 2.50 -0.56 12.85
CA GLU A 92 2.28 -0.83 14.27
C GLU A 92 3.01 -2.10 14.72
N PHE A 93 2.90 -3.20 13.96
CA PHE A 93 3.62 -4.43 14.23
C PHE A 93 5.14 -4.22 14.25
N ARG A 94 5.69 -3.52 13.26
CA ARG A 94 7.11 -3.17 13.21
C ARG A 94 7.53 -2.33 14.41
N ALA A 95 6.75 -1.30 14.76
CA ALA A 95 7.04 -0.44 15.90
C ALA A 95 7.06 -1.25 17.21
N ALA A 96 6.12 -2.20 17.38
CA ALA A 96 6.12 -3.12 18.50
C ALA A 96 7.38 -3.99 18.55
N LEU A 97 7.78 -4.59 17.42
CA LEU A 97 9.03 -5.36 17.33
C LEU A 97 10.26 -4.53 17.69
N PHE A 98 10.37 -3.30 17.17
CA PHE A 98 11.48 -2.41 17.46
C PHE A 98 11.51 -2.00 18.94
N LYS A 99 10.34 -1.70 19.53
CA LYS A 99 10.22 -1.40 20.97
C LYS A 99 10.75 -2.56 21.83
N HIS A 100 10.50 -3.81 21.43
CA HIS A 100 10.98 -4.99 22.13
C HIS A 100 12.46 -5.33 21.87
N ARG A 101 13.03 -4.92 20.74
CA ARG A 101 14.49 -5.01 20.50
C ARG A 101 15.29 -4.05 21.37
N SER A 102 14.72 -2.89 21.71
CA SER A 102 15.35 -1.88 22.56
C SER A 102 15.41 -2.28 24.04
N THR A 103 14.57 -3.22 24.48
CA THR A 103 14.69 -3.87 25.79
C THR A 103 15.75 -4.97 25.72
N SER A 104 17.03 -4.56 25.78
CA SER A 104 18.24 -5.42 25.79
C SER A 104 18.32 -6.37 27.01
N SER A 105 17.33 -6.39 27.89
CA SER A 105 17.27 -7.34 29.00
C SER A 105 16.57 -8.61 28.54
N ALA A 106 17.31 -9.72 28.50
CA ALA A 106 16.72 -11.05 28.48
C ALA A 106 15.60 -11.11 29.56
N PRO A 107 14.43 -11.69 29.26
CA PRO A 107 13.35 -11.78 30.23
C PRO A 107 13.89 -12.44 31.51
N LYS A 108 13.61 -11.85 32.69
CA LYS A 108 14.20 -12.31 33.97
C LYS A 108 13.94 -13.78 34.31
N ASN A 109 12.94 -14.40 33.66
CA ASN A 109 12.53 -15.79 33.85
C ASN A 109 12.96 -16.72 32.70
N LEU A 110 13.75 -16.22 31.75
CA LEU A 110 14.24 -16.99 30.61
C LEU A 110 15.59 -17.63 30.98
N THR A 111 15.55 -18.87 31.47
CA THR A 111 16.77 -19.65 31.72
C THR A 111 17.40 -20.11 30.41
N THR A 112 18.69 -20.43 30.45
CA THR A 112 19.43 -20.94 29.30
C THR A 112 18.82 -22.23 28.76
N GLU A 113 18.30 -23.10 29.64
CA GLU A 113 17.57 -24.32 29.28
C GLU A 113 16.31 -24.01 28.46
N LYS A 114 15.48 -23.05 28.91
CA LYS A 114 14.27 -22.65 28.17
C LYS A 114 14.58 -22.01 26.81
N ILE A 115 15.69 -21.28 26.71
CA ILE A 115 16.14 -20.73 25.42
C ILE A 115 16.51 -21.86 24.46
N ARG A 116 17.20 -22.90 24.94
CA ARG A 116 17.56 -24.07 24.11
C ARG A 116 16.35 -24.87 23.66
N GLU A 117 15.39 -25.12 24.56
CA GLU A 117 14.12 -25.77 24.22
C GLU A 117 13.35 -24.99 23.13
N LEU A 118 13.27 -23.66 23.25
CA LEU A 118 12.60 -22.82 22.26
C LEU A 118 13.32 -22.83 20.90
N ILE A 119 14.65 -22.85 20.87
CA ILE A 119 15.44 -22.96 19.64
C ILE A 119 15.16 -24.32 18.96
N GLU A 120 15.11 -25.40 19.74
CA GLU A 120 14.86 -26.74 19.21
C GLU A 120 13.45 -26.88 18.62
N ILE A 121 12.43 -26.37 19.31
CA ILE A 121 11.04 -26.30 18.81
C ILE A 121 10.97 -25.47 17.52
N THR A 122 11.62 -24.30 17.51
CA THR A 122 11.62 -23.42 16.34
C THR A 122 12.29 -24.11 15.14
N ASN A 123 13.43 -24.76 15.36
CA ASN A 123 14.11 -25.53 14.31
C ASN A 123 13.26 -26.71 13.84
N GLN A 124 12.53 -27.41 14.71
CA GLN A 124 11.61 -28.48 14.28
C GLN A 124 10.46 -27.96 13.43
N ILE A 125 9.90 -26.79 13.76
CA ILE A 125 8.81 -26.15 12.99
C ILE A 125 9.28 -25.70 11.61
N PHE A 126 10.51 -25.16 11.51
CA PHE A 126 11.04 -24.60 10.26
C PHE A 126 11.96 -25.56 9.46
N SER A 127 12.35 -26.69 10.04
CA SER A 127 13.09 -27.76 9.35
C SER A 127 12.22 -28.98 9.02
N GLY A 128 10.92 -28.93 9.31
CA GLY A 128 9.96 -29.93 8.90
C GLY A 128 9.66 -29.82 7.41
N GLU A 129 10.33 -30.67 6.62
CA GLU A 129 9.67 -31.37 5.51
C GLU A 129 8.42 -32.11 5.98
#